data_AF-A0A1V8UW63-F1
#
_entry.id   AF-A0A1V8UW63-F1
#
_cell.length_a   1.000
_cell.length_b   1.000
_cell.length_c   1.000
_cell.angle_alpha   90.00
_cell.angle_beta   90.00
_cell.angle_gamma   90.00
#
_symmetry.space_group_name_H-M   'P 1'
#
loop_
_entity.id
_entity.type
_entity.pdbx_description
1 polymer ?
#
loop_
_entity_poly.entity_id
_entity_poly.type
_entity_poly.pdbx_seq_one_letter_code
_entity_poly.pdbx_strand_id
1 'polypeptide(L)'
;MQQPPSRASSDVIFSREVALEQCSLDGDHLPGHPDVLLSHDAVDRFVDDEMGTRELDALAPYLWLVTKKASTNVDALHRQGIKQRRITVTEDPKLHLVWTVDRVFIKPIPTCLLSYNFWDRYLSPRTDPVKAQTIYQAPHLPRQVALGFLRSYALLIRHKSDLRIAKAEGLVPDDISWNAWARFIVHFRYIADEEVSTRHHYGQMRLSRLNVATRAKGLLELSPRWGYEATYWSTLPYIIDAAAPVFFLFAGLSLVMSAMQVMLAASDTPRRTSDAYGAVFWNFSIIVVVSSLVAMLLFLLVPAVYILNQHVWGYRHRHGTNATRPTKRGERSV
;
A
#
# COMPACT_ATOMS: atom_id res chain seq x y z
N MET A 1 31.63 -40.28 -22.12
CA MET A 1 31.50 -39.82 -20.72
C MET A 1 32.10 -38.43 -20.62
N GLN A 2 31.28 -37.40 -20.76
CA GLN A 2 31.65 -36.03 -20.42
C GLN A 2 30.99 -35.72 -19.08
N GLN A 3 31.81 -35.40 -18.09
CA GLN A 3 31.33 -34.92 -16.79
C GLN A 3 30.51 -33.64 -16.98
N PRO A 4 29.37 -33.49 -16.30
CA PRO A 4 28.70 -32.19 -16.23
C PRO A 4 29.58 -31.21 -15.43
N PRO A 5 29.60 -29.92 -15.79
CA PRO A 5 30.39 -28.93 -15.08
C PRO A 5 29.92 -28.84 -13.62
N SER A 6 30.90 -28.87 -12.72
CA SER A 6 30.72 -28.75 -11.28
C SER A 6 29.99 -27.45 -10.94
N ARG A 7 28.83 -27.56 -10.29
CA ARG A 7 28.15 -26.45 -9.62
C ARG A 7 29.09 -25.86 -8.57
N ALA A 8 29.73 -24.74 -8.90
CA ALA A 8 30.36 -23.89 -7.90
C ALA A 8 29.25 -23.11 -7.17
N SER A 9 29.16 -23.39 -5.88
CA SER A 9 28.34 -22.80 -4.83
C SER A 9 28.29 -21.27 -4.85
N SER A 10 27.14 -20.71 -5.23
CA SER A 10 26.68 -19.43 -4.68
C SER A 10 25.16 -19.48 -4.56
N ASP A 11 24.63 -19.26 -3.34
CA ASP A 11 23.20 -19.19 -3.05
C ASP A 11 22.57 -17.88 -3.55
N VAL A 12 23.20 -17.22 -4.52
CA VAL A 12 22.79 -15.93 -5.06
C VAL A 12 21.83 -16.16 -6.23
N ILE A 13 20.75 -15.39 -6.27
CA ILE A 13 19.60 -15.60 -7.17
C ILE A 13 19.89 -15.25 -8.64
N PHE A 14 20.97 -14.54 -8.90
CA PHE A 14 21.41 -14.14 -10.25
C PHE A 14 22.93 -14.21 -10.34
N SER A 15 23.47 -14.43 -11.54
CA SER A 15 24.93 -14.50 -11.77
C SER A 15 25.55 -13.10 -11.86
N ARG A 16 26.86 -13.02 -11.58
CA ARG A 16 27.64 -11.76 -11.62
C ARG A 16 27.51 -11.00 -12.94
N GLU A 17 27.47 -11.71 -14.07
CA GLU A 17 27.34 -11.11 -15.41
C GLU A 17 26.00 -10.38 -15.65
N VAL A 18 25.00 -10.68 -14.84
CA VAL A 18 23.65 -10.10 -14.92
C VAL A 18 23.54 -8.89 -13.98
N ALA A 19 24.45 -8.76 -13.03
CA ALA A 19 24.46 -7.68 -12.07
C ALA A 19 24.64 -6.33 -12.78
N LEU A 20 23.94 -5.33 -12.26
CA LEU A 20 24.11 -3.94 -12.71
C LEU A 20 25.15 -3.34 -11.76
N GLU A 21 26.41 -3.77 -11.91
CA GLU A 21 27.54 -3.40 -11.04
C GLU A 21 27.73 -1.88 -11.02
N GLN A 22 26.99 -1.20 -10.14
CA GLN A 22 27.08 0.24 -9.89
C GLN A 22 27.75 0.57 -8.57
N CYS A 23 27.96 -0.45 -7.72
CA CYS A 23 28.68 -0.34 -6.47
C CYS A 23 29.89 -1.28 -6.50
N SER A 24 31.09 -0.69 -6.53
CA SER A 24 32.34 -1.36 -6.14
C SER A 24 32.43 -1.36 -4.60
N LEU A 25 32.70 -2.53 -4.01
CA LEU A 25 32.87 -2.71 -2.56
C LEU A 25 34.35 -2.69 -2.15
N ASP A 26 35.19 -1.96 -2.90
CA ASP A 26 36.66 -2.00 -2.73
C ASP A 26 37.16 -1.09 -1.59
N GLY A 27 36.29 -0.28 -0.97
CA GLY A 27 36.61 0.59 0.17
C GLY A 27 36.17 0.02 1.53
N ASP A 28 36.26 0.86 2.57
CA ASP A 28 35.78 0.53 3.93
C ASP A 28 34.31 0.90 4.18
N HIS A 29 33.70 1.68 3.27
CA HIS A 29 32.35 2.24 3.41
C HIS A 29 31.45 1.83 2.24
N LEU A 30 30.14 1.80 2.50
CA LEU A 30 29.13 1.44 1.51
C LEU A 30 29.04 2.55 0.44
N PRO A 31 29.12 2.23 -0.86
CA PRO A 31 29.01 3.24 -1.91
C PRO A 31 27.68 3.99 -1.84
N GLY A 32 27.74 5.33 -1.88
CA GLY A 32 26.57 6.21 -1.70
C GLY A 32 26.22 6.53 -0.24
N HIS A 33 26.78 5.79 0.73
CA HIS A 33 26.54 5.97 2.16
C HIS A 33 27.88 5.99 2.93
N PRO A 34 28.57 7.15 2.95
CA PRO A 34 29.90 7.26 3.56
C PRO A 34 29.89 7.07 5.07
N ASP A 35 28.73 7.07 5.70
CA ASP A 35 28.48 6.85 7.12
C ASP A 35 28.39 5.35 7.50
N VAL A 36 28.22 4.46 6.52
CA VAL A 36 28.02 3.03 6.75
C VAL A 36 29.30 2.25 6.46
N LEU A 37 29.91 1.70 7.51
CA LEU A 37 31.06 0.80 7.40
C LEU A 37 30.67 -0.54 6.77
N LEU A 38 31.54 -1.14 5.96
CA LEU A 38 31.38 -2.45 5.32
C LEU A 38 31.57 -3.64 6.28
N SER A 39 31.01 -3.52 7.49
CA SER A 39 30.91 -4.59 8.49
C SER A 39 29.53 -5.22 8.45
N HIS A 40 29.44 -6.52 8.76
CA HIS A 40 28.17 -7.25 8.75
C HIS A 40 27.09 -6.60 9.63
N ASP A 41 27.43 -6.19 10.86
CA ASP A 41 26.45 -5.63 11.78
C ASP A 41 26.03 -4.18 11.42
N ALA A 42 26.88 -3.42 10.71
CA ALA A 42 26.49 -2.11 10.19
C ALA A 42 25.62 -2.24 8.94
N VAL A 43 25.92 -3.18 8.05
CA VAL A 43 25.12 -3.44 6.85
C VAL A 43 23.76 -4.04 7.21
N ASP A 44 23.68 -4.94 8.19
CA ASP A 44 22.41 -5.51 8.65
C ASP A 44 21.49 -4.41 9.21
N ARG A 45 22.05 -3.47 10.00
CA ARG A 45 21.32 -2.29 10.49
C ARG A 45 20.90 -1.36 9.36
N PHE A 46 21.81 -1.07 8.43
CA PHE A 46 21.50 -0.26 7.25
C PHE A 46 20.34 -0.87 6.45
N VAL A 47 20.34 -2.18 6.19
CA VAL A 47 19.25 -2.85 5.45
C VAL A 47 17.93 -2.76 6.22
N ASP A 48 17.96 -2.92 7.54
CA ASP A 48 16.76 -2.82 8.36
C ASP A 48 16.23 -1.38 8.46
N ASP A 49 17.10 -0.37 8.52
CA ASP A 49 16.70 1.03 8.54
C ASP A 49 16.21 1.51 7.16
N GLU A 50 16.88 1.06 6.08
CA GLU A 50 16.62 1.48 4.71
C GLU A 50 15.41 0.79 4.09
N MET A 51 15.16 -0.48 4.43
CA MET A 51 14.09 -1.28 3.83
C MET A 51 13.16 -1.95 4.84
N GLY A 52 13.53 -2.00 6.12
CA GLY A 52 12.72 -2.64 7.15
C GLY A 52 11.43 -1.86 7.42
N THR A 53 10.33 -2.59 7.54
CA THR A 53 8.99 -2.02 7.72
C THR A 53 8.37 -2.47 9.04
N ARG A 54 9.07 -2.24 10.15
CA ARG A 54 8.66 -2.69 11.51
C ARG A 54 7.23 -2.28 11.86
N GLU A 55 6.83 -1.05 11.55
CA GLU A 55 5.49 -0.54 11.87
C GLU A 55 4.39 -1.27 11.09
N LEU A 56 4.69 -1.60 9.84
CA LEU A 56 3.73 -2.23 8.96
C LEU A 56 3.64 -3.75 9.20
N ASP A 57 4.76 -4.38 9.54
CA ASP A 57 4.81 -5.76 10.00
C ASP A 57 4.02 -5.91 11.31
N ALA A 58 4.11 -4.92 12.21
CA ALA A 58 3.28 -4.85 13.41
C ALA A 58 1.79 -4.60 13.12
N LEU A 59 1.43 -4.20 11.90
CA LEU A 59 0.04 -4.09 11.42
C LEU A 59 -0.40 -5.34 10.64
N ALA A 60 0.49 -6.28 10.32
CA ALA A 60 0.19 -7.46 9.51
C ALA A 60 -1.05 -8.25 9.98
N PRO A 61 -1.32 -8.43 11.30
CA PRO A 61 -2.54 -9.08 11.78
C PRO A 61 -3.84 -8.35 11.42
N TYR A 62 -3.78 -7.05 11.14
CA TYR A 62 -4.91 -6.18 10.83
C TYR A 62 -4.97 -5.78 9.34
N LEU A 63 -3.89 -5.99 8.57
CA LEU A 63 -3.81 -5.60 7.16
C LEU A 63 -4.91 -6.25 6.31
N TRP A 64 -5.39 -7.44 6.66
CA TRP A 64 -6.50 -8.11 5.96
C TRP A 64 -7.82 -7.32 6.02
N LEU A 65 -8.03 -6.46 7.03
CA LEU A 65 -9.22 -5.61 7.10
C LEU A 65 -9.19 -4.48 6.05
N VAL A 66 -8.00 -4.09 5.61
CA VAL A 66 -7.77 -2.85 4.88
C VAL A 66 -7.22 -3.06 3.47
N THR A 67 -6.55 -4.18 3.23
CA THR A 67 -5.98 -4.51 1.93
C THR A 67 -6.14 -5.98 1.59
N LYS A 68 -6.23 -6.28 0.29
CA LYS A 68 -6.22 -7.65 -0.21
C LYS A 68 -4.79 -8.18 -0.11
N LYS A 69 -4.60 -9.36 0.49
CA LYS A 69 -3.33 -10.09 0.43
C LYS A 69 -3.09 -10.56 -1.01
N ALA A 70 -2.40 -9.73 -1.77
CA ALA A 70 -2.07 -9.98 -3.17
C ALA A 70 -0.75 -9.27 -3.50
N SER A 71 0.33 -10.01 -3.45
CA SER A 71 1.69 -9.54 -3.75
C SER A 71 1.84 -9.05 -5.19
N THR A 72 1.07 -9.61 -6.13
CA THR A 72 1.06 -9.21 -7.55
C THR A 72 0.26 -7.93 -7.82
N ASN A 73 -0.47 -7.40 -6.83
CA ASN A 73 -1.29 -6.21 -6.97
C ASN A 73 -0.45 -4.91 -6.90
N VAL A 74 0.47 -4.79 -7.86
CA VAL A 74 1.33 -3.62 -8.05
C VAL A 74 1.19 -3.19 -9.49
N ASP A 75 0.59 -2.02 -9.69
CA ASP A 75 0.51 -1.36 -10.98
C ASP A 75 1.88 -0.84 -11.41
N ALA A 76 2.21 -1.08 -12.69
CA ALA A 76 3.41 -0.54 -13.32
C ALA A 76 3.40 1.00 -13.36
N LEU A 77 4.58 1.62 -13.49
CA LEU A 77 4.75 3.07 -13.42
C LEU A 77 3.89 3.83 -14.43
N HIS A 78 3.83 3.40 -15.70
CA HIS A 78 2.96 4.01 -16.70
C HIS A 78 1.47 3.97 -16.31
N ARG A 79 1.03 2.90 -15.63
CA ARG A 79 -0.36 2.79 -15.15
C ARG A 79 -0.66 3.75 -14.00
N GLN A 80 0.34 4.13 -13.20
CA GLN A 80 0.15 5.17 -12.19
C GLN A 80 -0.23 6.50 -12.86
N GLY A 81 0.44 6.82 -13.98
CA GLY A 81 0.08 7.97 -14.82
C GLY A 81 -1.34 7.88 -15.39
N ILE A 82 -1.78 6.71 -15.87
CA ILE A 82 -3.17 6.49 -16.33
C ILE A 82 -4.18 6.73 -15.19
N LYS A 83 -3.82 6.33 -13.96
CA LYS A 83 -4.63 6.56 -12.76
C LYS A 83 -4.52 8.00 -12.23
N GLN A 84 -3.86 8.90 -12.96
CA GLN A 84 -3.58 10.28 -12.56
C GLN A 84 -2.87 10.39 -11.21
N ARG A 85 -2.03 9.41 -10.88
CA ARG A 85 -1.19 9.44 -9.68
C ARG A 85 0.20 9.92 -10.05
N ARG A 86 0.62 11.00 -9.41
CA ARG A 86 2.00 11.48 -9.46
C ARG A 86 2.90 10.52 -8.68
N ILE A 87 4.06 10.20 -9.23
CA ILE A 87 5.09 9.45 -8.51
C ILE A 87 5.77 10.42 -7.55
N THR A 88 5.87 10.07 -6.28
CA THR A 88 6.53 10.87 -5.25
C THR A 88 7.63 10.02 -4.62
N VAL A 89 8.87 10.49 -4.77
CA VAL A 89 10.04 9.87 -4.15
C VAL A 89 9.95 10.00 -2.63
N THR A 90 10.25 8.93 -1.91
CA THR A 90 10.28 8.89 -0.43
C THR A 90 11.49 8.10 0.02
N GLU A 91 12.22 8.56 1.02
CA GLU A 91 13.28 7.75 1.63
C GLU A 91 12.76 6.85 2.75
N ASP A 92 11.54 7.10 3.24
CA ASP A 92 10.92 6.28 4.28
C ASP A 92 10.42 4.93 3.71
N PRO A 93 10.97 3.77 4.14
CA PRO A 93 10.55 2.45 3.65
C PRO A 93 9.09 2.15 3.94
N LYS A 94 8.51 2.74 4.99
CA LYS A 94 7.11 2.53 5.38
C LYS A 94 6.15 3.01 4.28
N LEU A 95 6.55 4.03 3.51
CA LEU A 95 5.73 4.63 2.45
C LEU A 95 5.91 3.96 1.09
N HIS A 96 6.90 3.10 0.89
CA HIS A 96 7.14 2.46 -0.41
C HIS A 96 5.92 1.63 -0.86
N LEU A 97 5.30 1.94 -2.01
CA LEU A 97 4.02 1.38 -2.53
C LEU A 97 2.74 1.81 -1.79
N VAL A 98 2.81 2.86 -0.98
CA VAL A 98 1.62 3.48 -0.39
C VAL A 98 1.11 4.58 -1.34
N TRP A 99 -0.20 4.65 -1.53
CA TRP A 99 -0.81 5.62 -2.44
C TRP A 99 -1.98 6.39 -1.79
N THR A 100 -2.20 7.60 -2.28
CA THR A 100 -3.32 8.48 -1.96
C THR A 100 -4.06 8.84 -3.26
N VAL A 101 -5.04 9.74 -3.19
CA VAL A 101 -5.89 10.07 -4.34
C VAL A 101 -5.09 10.49 -5.57
N ASP A 102 -4.06 11.31 -5.38
CA ASP A 102 -3.31 11.99 -6.44
C ASP A 102 -1.84 11.55 -6.55
N ARG A 103 -1.33 10.74 -5.63
CA ARG A 103 0.09 10.35 -5.63
C ARG A 103 0.35 8.94 -5.13
N VAL A 104 1.48 8.38 -5.55
CA VAL A 104 2.03 7.12 -5.06
C VAL A 104 3.45 7.36 -4.58
N PHE A 105 3.74 6.89 -3.37
CA PHE A 105 5.05 7.00 -2.76
C PHE A 105 5.91 5.80 -3.17
N ILE A 106 7.08 6.05 -3.72
CA ILE A 106 8.01 5.01 -4.16
C ILE A 106 9.40 5.38 -3.68
N LYS A 107 9.99 4.51 -2.87
CA LYS A 107 11.39 4.62 -2.46
C LYS A 107 12.34 4.24 -3.61
N PRO A 108 13.37 5.05 -3.93
CA PRO A 108 14.40 4.71 -4.93
C PRO A 108 15.10 3.40 -4.61
N ILE A 109 15.68 2.77 -5.63
CA ILE A 109 16.46 1.55 -5.41
C ILE A 109 17.82 1.89 -4.80
N PRO A 110 18.18 1.34 -3.63
CA PRO A 110 19.54 1.45 -3.14
C PRO A 110 20.50 0.79 -4.14
N THR A 111 21.52 1.53 -4.57
CA THR A 111 22.48 1.08 -5.59
C THR A 111 23.22 -0.19 -5.17
N CYS A 112 23.39 -0.41 -3.86
CA CYS A 112 23.99 -1.63 -3.31
C CYS A 112 23.22 -2.91 -3.70
N LEU A 113 21.89 -2.85 -3.86
CA LEU A 113 21.07 -4.00 -4.26
C LEU A 113 21.29 -4.41 -5.72
N LEU A 114 21.89 -3.54 -6.53
CA LEU A 114 22.20 -3.82 -7.93
C LEU A 114 23.54 -4.57 -8.11
N SER A 115 24.37 -4.60 -7.06
CA SER A 115 25.70 -5.22 -7.07
C SER A 115 25.66 -6.69 -6.62
N TYR A 116 26.23 -7.59 -7.42
CA TYR A 116 26.35 -9.02 -7.07
C TYR A 116 27.12 -9.24 -5.77
N ASN A 117 28.24 -8.54 -5.60
CA ASN A 117 29.11 -8.72 -4.43
C ASN A 117 28.40 -8.38 -3.12
N PHE A 118 27.45 -7.44 -3.16
CA PHE A 118 26.65 -7.10 -1.99
C PHE A 118 25.74 -8.26 -1.59
N TRP A 119 25.08 -8.89 -2.57
CA TRP A 119 24.24 -10.06 -2.34
C TRP A 119 25.04 -11.24 -1.81
N ASP A 120 26.17 -11.55 -2.45
CA ASP A 120 27.03 -12.67 -2.10
C ASP A 120 27.62 -12.52 -0.69
N ARG A 121 28.12 -11.33 -0.36
CA ARG A 121 28.82 -11.06 0.91
C ARG A 121 27.89 -10.81 2.08
N TYR A 122 26.79 -10.08 1.91
CA TYR A 122 25.96 -9.60 3.03
C TYR A 122 24.57 -10.21 3.11
N LEU A 123 23.99 -10.65 1.98
CA LEU A 123 22.62 -11.20 1.91
C LEU A 123 22.56 -12.73 1.70
N SER A 124 23.70 -13.40 1.58
CA SER A 124 23.74 -14.87 1.56
C SER A 124 23.33 -15.45 2.92
N PRO A 125 22.70 -16.65 2.95
CA PRO A 125 22.34 -17.29 4.21
C PRO A 125 23.60 -17.51 5.04
N ARG A 126 23.68 -16.93 6.23
CA ARG A 126 24.82 -17.16 7.13
C ARG A 126 24.69 -18.55 7.72
N THR A 127 25.69 -19.38 7.49
CA THR A 127 25.77 -20.76 8.00
C THR A 127 26.21 -20.82 9.48
N ASP A 128 26.21 -19.69 10.20
CA ASP A 128 26.71 -19.63 11.58
C ASP A 128 25.69 -20.16 12.59
N PRO A 129 25.96 -21.30 13.26
CA PRO A 129 25.01 -21.93 14.19
C PRO A 129 24.77 -21.11 15.47
N VAL A 130 25.67 -20.21 15.84
CA VAL A 130 25.61 -19.41 17.08
C VAL A 130 24.70 -18.18 16.93
N LYS A 131 24.70 -17.52 15.76
CA LYS A 131 23.77 -16.42 15.46
C LYS A 131 22.39 -16.93 15.02
N ALA A 132 22.25 -18.18 14.57
CA ALA A 132 20.96 -18.76 14.21
C ALA A 132 19.93 -18.58 15.34
N GLN A 133 20.32 -18.82 16.60
CA GLN A 133 19.42 -18.72 17.77
C GLN A 133 18.92 -17.30 18.09
N THR A 134 19.68 -16.25 17.72
CA THR A 134 19.26 -14.85 17.82
C THR A 134 18.59 -14.33 16.54
N ILE A 135 18.95 -14.88 15.38
CA ILE A 135 18.32 -14.59 14.07
C ILE A 135 16.89 -15.14 14.02
N TYR A 136 16.58 -16.25 14.70
CA TYR A 136 15.20 -16.73 14.86
C TYR A 136 14.30 -15.77 15.68
N GLN A 137 14.86 -14.72 16.28
CA GLN A 137 14.12 -13.66 16.97
C GLN A 137 14.09 -12.34 16.18
N ALA A 138 14.88 -12.20 15.11
CA ALA A 138 14.80 -11.05 14.21
C ALA A 138 13.61 -11.27 13.25
N PRO A 139 12.57 -10.42 13.27
CA PRO A 139 11.35 -10.68 12.49
C PRO A 139 11.54 -10.56 10.96
N HIS A 140 12.73 -10.17 10.50
CA HIS A 140 13.05 -9.96 9.09
C HIS A 140 14.51 -10.34 8.84
N LEU A 141 14.77 -11.37 8.02
CA LEU A 141 16.12 -11.56 7.49
C LEU A 141 16.37 -10.44 6.46
N PRO A 142 17.53 -9.74 6.50
CA PRO A 142 17.91 -8.71 5.52
C PRO A 142 17.67 -9.14 4.07
N ARG A 143 17.97 -10.41 3.78
CA ARG A 143 17.71 -11.05 2.49
C ARG A 143 16.23 -11.02 2.09
N GLN A 144 15.32 -11.42 2.97
CA GLN A 144 13.88 -11.51 2.65
C GLN A 144 13.27 -10.14 2.35
N VAL A 145 13.72 -9.11 3.07
CA VAL A 145 13.31 -7.72 2.84
C VAL A 145 13.81 -7.23 1.48
N ALA A 146 15.10 -7.41 1.19
CA ALA A 146 15.70 -7.04 -0.09
C ALA A 146 15.04 -7.76 -1.28
N LEU A 147 14.70 -9.05 -1.13
CA LEU A 147 13.99 -9.82 -2.16
C LEU A 147 12.59 -9.29 -2.42
N GLY A 148 11.84 -8.99 -1.37
CA GLY A 148 10.51 -8.41 -1.50
C GLY A 148 10.54 -7.01 -2.14
N PHE A 149 11.56 -6.22 -1.82
CA PHE A 149 11.78 -4.92 -2.41
C PHE A 149 12.12 -5.00 -3.90
N LEU A 150 13.04 -5.87 -4.32
CA LEU A 150 13.31 -6.04 -5.76
C LEU A 150 12.13 -6.66 -6.52
N ARG A 151 11.34 -7.51 -5.86
CA ARG A 151 10.08 -8.01 -6.42
C ARG A 151 9.08 -6.90 -6.69
N SER A 152 9.00 -5.87 -5.85
CA SER A 152 8.14 -4.72 -6.13
C SER A 152 8.60 -3.99 -7.40
N TYR A 153 9.91 -3.77 -7.55
CA TYR A 153 10.50 -3.16 -8.73
C TYR A 153 10.28 -3.97 -10.01
N ALA A 154 10.31 -5.30 -9.92
CA ALA A 154 9.94 -6.20 -11.02
C ALA A 154 8.49 -5.99 -11.51
N LEU A 155 7.59 -5.59 -10.61
CA LEU A 155 6.19 -5.31 -10.92
C LEU A 155 5.95 -3.85 -11.31
N LEU A 156 6.74 -2.91 -10.80
CA LEU A 156 6.68 -1.48 -11.15
C LEU A 156 7.23 -1.23 -12.56
N ILE A 157 8.35 -1.85 -12.92
CA ILE A 157 9.06 -1.61 -14.18
C ILE A 157 8.91 -2.83 -15.10
N ARG A 158 7.82 -2.85 -15.88
CA ARG A 158 7.49 -3.99 -16.76
C ARG A 158 7.84 -3.74 -18.23
N HIS A 159 7.86 -2.47 -18.63
CA HIS A 159 8.12 -2.07 -20.01
C HIS A 159 9.24 -1.04 -20.10
N LYS A 160 9.81 -0.87 -21.30
CA LYS A 160 10.84 0.15 -21.57
C LYS A 160 10.36 1.57 -21.24
N SER A 161 9.06 1.84 -21.42
CA SER A 161 8.44 3.11 -21.01
C SER A 161 8.48 3.31 -19.50
N ASP A 162 8.30 2.25 -18.71
CA ASP A 162 8.37 2.32 -17.24
C ASP A 162 9.78 2.63 -16.79
N LEU A 163 10.80 2.02 -17.40
CA LEU A 163 12.19 2.31 -17.04
C LEU A 163 12.54 3.77 -17.34
N ARG A 164 12.04 4.33 -18.45
CA ARG A 164 12.21 5.75 -18.76
C ARG A 164 11.55 6.65 -17.72
N ILE A 165 10.36 6.28 -17.24
CA ILE A 165 9.68 7.02 -16.15
C ILE A 165 10.48 6.89 -14.85
N ALA A 166 10.96 5.68 -14.52
CA ALA A 166 11.75 5.44 -13.31
C ALA A 166 13.01 6.31 -13.27
N LYS A 167 13.71 6.43 -14.40
CA LYS A 167 14.87 7.32 -14.54
C LYS A 167 14.50 8.80 -14.41
N ALA A 168 13.45 9.22 -15.10
CA ALA A 168 12.98 10.61 -15.04
C ALA A 168 12.60 11.06 -13.61
N GLU A 169 12.08 10.14 -12.80
CA GLU A 169 11.73 10.37 -11.39
C GLU A 169 12.87 10.05 -10.41
N GLY A 170 14.06 9.66 -10.89
CA GLY A 170 15.22 9.36 -10.05
C GLY A 170 15.08 8.07 -9.20
N LEU A 171 14.18 7.15 -9.56
CA LEU A 171 13.97 5.89 -8.83
C LEU A 171 15.07 4.85 -9.11
N VAL A 172 15.71 4.95 -10.27
CA VAL A 172 16.72 4.01 -10.77
C VAL A 172 17.82 4.81 -11.46
N PRO A 173 19.09 4.41 -11.35
CA PRO A 173 20.21 5.11 -12.01
C PRO A 173 20.11 5.24 -13.53
N ASP A 174 20.59 6.36 -14.06
CA ASP A 174 20.39 6.80 -15.45
C ASP A 174 21.19 6.00 -16.49
N ASP A 175 22.26 5.34 -16.08
CA ASP A 175 23.18 4.56 -16.89
C ASP A 175 22.66 3.16 -17.26
N ILE A 176 21.56 2.71 -16.65
CA ILE A 176 21.05 1.34 -16.84
C ILE A 176 20.29 1.19 -18.17
N SER A 177 20.77 0.33 -19.07
CA SER A 177 20.03 0.00 -20.29
C SER A 177 18.79 -0.88 -20.02
N TRP A 178 17.76 -0.79 -20.87
CA TRP A 178 16.57 -1.65 -20.75
C TRP A 178 16.90 -3.14 -20.77
N ASN A 179 17.81 -3.56 -21.67
CA ASN A 179 18.17 -4.98 -21.79
C ASN A 179 18.91 -5.49 -20.57
N ALA A 180 19.75 -4.66 -19.95
CA ALA A 180 20.44 -4.99 -18.72
C ALA A 180 19.44 -5.09 -17.55
N TRP A 181 18.56 -4.09 -17.40
CA TRP A 181 17.49 -4.12 -16.40
C TRP A 181 16.59 -5.35 -16.54
N ALA A 182 16.13 -5.66 -17.75
CA ALA A 182 15.22 -6.78 -17.99
C ALA A 182 15.87 -8.13 -17.65
N ARG A 183 17.17 -8.30 -17.95
CA ARG A 183 17.93 -9.50 -17.56
C ARG A 183 18.12 -9.61 -16.06
N PHE A 184 18.40 -8.49 -15.38
CA PHE A 184 18.53 -8.46 -13.92
C PHE A 184 17.21 -8.79 -13.23
N ILE A 185 16.16 -8.02 -13.52
CA ILE A 185 14.93 -8.01 -12.71
C ILE A 185 14.06 -9.27 -12.88
N VAL A 186 14.26 -10.04 -13.94
CA VAL A 186 13.47 -11.27 -14.21
C VAL A 186 13.60 -12.30 -13.08
N HIS A 187 14.75 -12.36 -12.42
CA HIS A 187 15.03 -13.30 -11.33
C HIS A 187 14.18 -13.02 -10.09
N PHE A 188 13.73 -11.77 -9.90
CA PHE A 188 12.95 -11.35 -8.72
C PHE A 188 11.44 -11.41 -8.93
N ARG A 189 10.98 -11.60 -10.18
CA ARG A 189 9.56 -11.50 -10.55
C ARG A 189 8.71 -12.64 -9.97
N TYR A 190 9.28 -13.83 -9.87
CA TYR A 190 8.55 -15.07 -9.53
C TYR A 190 8.89 -15.61 -8.14
N ILE A 191 9.50 -14.79 -7.28
CA ILE A 191 9.79 -15.14 -5.88
C ILE A 191 8.47 -15.41 -5.13
N ALA A 192 8.45 -16.48 -4.35
CA ALA A 192 7.28 -16.89 -3.60
C ALA A 192 7.02 -15.96 -2.39
N ASP A 193 5.78 -15.93 -1.90
CA ASP A 193 5.45 -15.07 -0.75
C ASP A 193 6.19 -15.54 0.52
N GLU A 194 6.50 -16.83 0.63
CA GLU A 194 7.20 -17.43 1.78
C GLU A 194 8.66 -16.99 1.89
N GLU A 195 9.26 -16.51 0.80
CA GLU A 195 10.68 -16.11 0.73
C GLU A 195 10.90 -14.62 1.01
N VAL A 196 9.82 -13.84 1.17
CA VAL A 196 9.87 -12.39 1.35
C VAL A 196 9.25 -11.97 2.68
N SER A 197 9.60 -10.78 3.15
CA SER A 197 9.03 -10.22 4.39
C SER A 197 7.52 -10.03 4.28
N THR A 198 6.84 -10.03 5.44
CA THR A 198 5.37 -10.00 5.50
C THR A 198 4.74 -8.78 4.82
N ARG A 199 5.41 -7.61 4.84
CA ARG A 199 5.03 -6.45 4.02
C ARG A 199 4.80 -6.86 2.57
N HIS A 200 5.76 -7.51 1.93
CA HIS A 200 5.74 -7.78 0.49
C HIS A 200 4.76 -8.89 0.06
N HIS A 201 4.04 -9.51 1.01
CA HIS A 201 2.86 -10.34 0.71
C HIS A 201 1.70 -9.50 0.19
N TYR A 202 1.74 -8.20 0.47
CA TYR A 202 0.76 -7.22 0.05
C TYR A 202 1.39 -6.30 -0.99
N GLY A 203 0.66 -6.04 -2.08
CA GLY A 203 1.05 -5.07 -3.09
C GLY A 203 0.81 -3.62 -2.63
N GLN A 204 0.26 -2.80 -3.52
CA GLN A 204 0.02 -1.39 -3.25
C GLN A 204 -1.08 -1.17 -2.21
N MET A 205 -0.83 -0.29 -1.24
CA MET A 205 -1.75 0.00 -0.13
C MET A 205 -2.25 1.43 -0.17
N ARG A 206 -3.54 1.62 0.10
CA ARG A 206 -4.13 2.95 0.21
C ARG A 206 -3.86 3.53 1.59
N LEU A 207 -3.26 4.73 1.66
CA LEU A 207 -2.93 5.39 2.92
C LEU A 207 -4.16 5.59 3.82
N SER A 208 -5.30 5.96 3.23
CA SER A 208 -6.53 6.16 3.99
C SER A 208 -6.97 4.91 4.73
N ARG A 209 -6.75 3.72 4.15
CA ARG A 209 -7.08 2.45 4.79
C ARG A 209 -6.03 2.05 5.82
N LEU A 210 -4.76 2.32 5.56
CA LEU A 210 -3.69 2.14 6.56
C LEU A 210 -3.95 2.99 7.81
N ASN A 211 -4.35 4.26 7.65
CA ASN A 211 -4.73 5.12 8.77
C ASN A 211 -5.89 4.52 9.59
N VAL A 212 -6.87 3.88 8.94
CA VAL A 212 -7.95 3.17 9.65
C VAL A 212 -7.42 1.96 10.41
N ALA A 213 -6.52 1.15 9.82
CA ALA A 213 -5.91 0.02 10.52
C ALA A 213 -5.07 0.48 11.73
N THR A 214 -4.29 1.54 11.58
CA THR A 214 -3.50 2.11 12.69
C THR A 214 -4.41 2.63 13.80
N ARG A 215 -5.54 3.28 13.46
CA ARG A 215 -6.54 3.71 14.46
C ARG A 215 -7.20 2.54 15.17
N ALA A 216 -7.58 1.49 14.43
CA ALA A 216 -8.17 0.29 15.02
C ALA A 216 -7.18 -0.35 16.00
N LYS A 217 -5.92 -0.52 15.60
CA LYS A 217 -4.84 -0.99 16.47
C LYS A 217 -4.66 -0.09 17.69
N GLY A 218 -4.58 1.23 17.49
CA GLY A 218 -4.43 2.20 18.59
C GLY A 218 -5.57 2.13 19.60
N LEU A 219 -6.81 1.90 19.15
CA LEU A 219 -7.97 1.70 20.00
C LEU A 219 -7.89 0.39 20.79
N LEU A 220 -7.43 -0.70 20.15
CA LEU A 220 -7.26 -2.02 20.79
C LEU A 220 -6.08 -2.06 21.78
N GLU A 221 -4.99 -1.36 21.46
CA GLU A 221 -3.71 -1.43 22.20
C GLU A 221 -3.43 -0.18 23.05
N LEU A 222 -4.40 0.74 23.19
CA LEU A 222 -4.27 2.00 23.92
C LEU A 222 -3.02 2.81 23.51
N SER A 223 -2.64 2.73 22.23
CA SER A 223 -1.44 3.39 21.71
C SER A 223 -1.74 4.84 21.32
N PRO A 224 -0.84 5.80 21.62
CA PRO A 224 -1.04 7.21 21.28
C PRO A 224 -0.89 7.52 19.78
N ARG A 225 -0.65 6.53 18.92
CA ARG A 225 -0.51 6.72 17.46
C ARG A 225 -1.85 6.58 16.74
N TRP A 226 -2.36 7.69 16.21
CA TRP A 226 -3.71 7.80 15.59
C TRP A 226 -3.69 7.84 14.05
N GLY A 227 -2.52 7.68 13.43
CA GLY A 227 -2.34 7.67 11.98
C GLY A 227 -1.01 7.03 11.58
N TYR A 228 -0.98 6.46 10.37
CA TYR A 228 0.22 5.88 9.77
C TYR A 228 1.15 6.95 9.19
N GLU A 229 0.57 7.89 8.42
CA GLU A 229 1.27 9.07 7.91
C GLU A 229 0.26 10.20 7.72
N ALA A 230 0.68 11.44 8.03
CA ALA A 230 -0.15 12.61 7.81
C ALA A 230 -0.23 12.91 6.30
N THR A 231 -1.42 12.72 5.71
CA THR A 231 -1.62 12.95 4.26
C THR A 231 -1.54 14.43 3.88
N TYR A 232 -1.90 15.30 4.83
CA TYR A 232 -1.86 16.75 4.67
C TYR A 232 -1.15 17.35 5.88
N TRP A 233 -0.16 18.19 5.62
CA TRP A 233 0.47 19.04 6.62
C TRP A 233 -0.41 20.23 7.03
N SER A 234 -1.48 20.48 6.29
CA SER A 234 -2.45 21.55 6.55
C SER A 234 -3.79 20.96 7.02
N THR A 235 -4.44 21.67 7.95
CA THR A 235 -5.78 21.32 8.47
C THR A 235 -6.88 21.62 7.46
N LEU A 236 -6.65 22.56 6.54
CA LEU A 236 -7.64 23.10 5.62
C LEU A 236 -8.30 22.03 4.71
N PRO A 237 -7.58 21.08 4.10
CA PRO A 237 -8.20 20.03 3.29
C PRO A 237 -9.20 19.16 4.10
N TYR A 238 -8.87 18.84 5.35
CA TYR A 238 -9.78 18.10 6.22
C TYR A 238 -11.07 18.87 6.52
N ILE A 239 -10.96 20.19 6.71
CA ILE A 239 -12.12 21.07 6.93
C ILE A 239 -12.98 21.13 5.67
N ILE A 240 -12.37 21.28 4.49
CA ILE A 240 -13.09 21.33 3.21
C ILE A 240 -13.84 20.03 2.94
N ASP A 241 -13.16 18.88 3.13
CA ASP A 241 -13.77 17.56 2.95
C ASP A 241 -14.92 17.31 3.94
N ALA A 242 -14.78 17.80 5.18
CA ALA A 242 -15.82 17.69 6.20
C ALA A 242 -16.97 18.72 6.03
N ALA A 243 -16.74 19.83 5.33
CA ALA A 243 -17.73 20.89 5.18
C ALA A 243 -18.94 20.46 4.34
N ALA A 244 -18.72 19.70 3.27
CA ALA A 244 -19.80 19.23 2.39
C ALA A 244 -20.92 18.46 3.12
N PRO A 245 -20.63 17.40 3.90
CA PRO A 245 -21.68 16.69 4.65
C PRO A 245 -22.32 17.55 5.74
N VAL A 246 -21.55 18.43 6.40
CA VAL A 246 -22.07 19.33 7.44
C VAL A 246 -23.05 20.34 6.84
N PHE A 247 -22.70 20.96 5.71
CA PHE A 247 -23.59 21.88 5.00
C PHE A 247 -24.82 21.20 4.44
N PHE A 248 -24.70 19.96 3.94
CA PHE A 248 -25.85 19.18 3.48
C PHE A 248 -26.83 18.91 4.62
N LEU A 249 -26.35 18.48 5.79
CA LEU A 249 -27.19 18.25 6.97
C LEU A 249 -27.82 19.56 7.46
N PHE A 250 -27.04 20.64 7.52
CA PHE A 250 -27.54 21.96 7.90
C PHE A 250 -28.63 22.47 6.97
N ALA A 251 -28.44 22.36 5.65
CA ALA A 251 -29.42 22.74 4.65
C ALA A 251 -30.69 21.88 4.73
N GLY A 252 -30.56 20.56 4.92
CA GLY A 252 -31.69 19.65 5.11
C GLY A 252 -32.52 19.99 6.34
N LEU A 253 -31.86 20.21 7.48
CA LEU A 253 -32.51 20.63 8.74
C LEU A 253 -33.17 22.00 8.60
N SER A 254 -32.50 22.98 7.98
CA SER A 254 -33.05 24.31 7.73
C SER A 254 -34.30 24.26 6.84
N LEU A 255 -34.29 23.42 5.81
CA LEU A 255 -35.44 23.20 4.93
C LEU A 255 -36.62 22.58 5.68
N VAL A 256 -36.38 21.57 6.52
CA VAL A 256 -37.41 20.95 7.38
C VAL A 256 -37.99 21.98 8.35
N MET A 257 -37.15 22.78 9.01
CA MET A 257 -37.59 23.83 9.93
C MET A 257 -38.44 24.88 9.21
N SER A 258 -38.04 25.31 8.02
CA SER A 258 -38.78 26.28 7.22
C SER A 258 -40.13 25.72 6.76
N ALA A 259 -40.18 24.47 6.31
CA ALA A 259 -41.42 23.80 5.92
C ALA A 259 -42.38 23.61 7.10
N MET A 260 -41.84 23.33 8.30
CA MET A 260 -42.60 23.23 9.54
C MET A 260 -43.18 24.57 9.96
N GLN A 261 -42.43 25.67 9.83
CA GLN A 261 -42.93 27.02 10.07
C GLN A 261 -44.08 27.37 9.13
N VAL A 262 -43.96 27.04 7.84
CA VAL A 262 -45.04 27.23 6.84
C VAL A 262 -46.27 26.39 7.20
N MET A 263 -46.07 25.16 7.68
CA MET A 263 -47.17 24.28 8.10
C MET A 263 -47.94 24.85 9.30
N LEU A 264 -47.22 25.34 10.31
CA LEU A 264 -47.82 25.97 11.50
C LEU A 264 -48.57 27.25 11.13
N ALA A 265 -47.96 28.12 10.32
CA ALA A 265 -48.59 29.35 9.85
C ALA A 265 -49.85 29.08 9.02
N ALA A 266 -49.83 28.06 8.15
CA ALA A 266 -51.00 27.66 7.38
C ALA A 266 -52.14 27.15 8.27
N SER A 267 -51.81 26.46 9.37
CA SER A 267 -52.80 25.94 10.33
C SER A 267 -53.47 27.01 11.21
N ASP A 268 -52.82 28.15 11.40
CA ASP A 268 -53.31 29.26 12.25
C ASP A 268 -54.18 30.28 11.47
N THR A 269 -54.31 30.11 10.16
CA THR A 269 -55.08 31.01 9.31
C THR A 269 -56.59 30.85 9.54
N PRO A 270 -57.35 31.92 9.85
CA PRO A 270 -58.79 31.82 10.08
C PRO A 270 -59.54 31.35 8.82
N ARG A 271 -60.48 30.41 9.00
CA ARG A 271 -61.36 29.74 7.99
C ARG A 271 -62.08 30.64 6.97
N ARG A 272 -61.94 31.97 7.08
CA ARG A 272 -62.66 32.96 6.26
C ARG A 272 -61.92 33.34 4.97
N THR A 273 -60.63 33.02 4.86
CA THR A 273 -59.81 33.26 3.65
C THR A 273 -59.48 31.94 2.95
N SER A 274 -60.29 31.59 1.95
CA SER A 274 -60.10 30.52 0.96
C SER A 274 -59.29 29.31 1.42
N ASP A 275 -59.98 28.33 2.02
CA ASP A 275 -59.48 27.02 2.47
C ASP A 275 -58.56 26.31 1.45
N ALA A 276 -58.72 26.60 0.16
CA ALA A 276 -57.88 26.07 -0.90
C ALA A 276 -56.38 26.44 -0.76
N TYR A 277 -56.03 27.65 -0.34
CA TYR A 277 -54.63 28.06 -0.23
C TYR A 277 -53.93 27.41 0.97
N GLY A 278 -54.61 27.34 2.12
CA GLY A 278 -54.09 26.65 3.31
C GLY A 278 -53.83 25.16 3.06
N ALA A 279 -54.75 24.50 2.35
CA ALA A 279 -54.59 23.09 1.99
C ALA A 279 -53.39 22.86 1.04
N VAL A 280 -53.17 23.74 0.05
CA VAL A 280 -52.03 23.62 -0.87
C VAL A 280 -50.71 23.80 -0.13
N PHE A 281 -50.59 24.82 0.73
CA PHE A 281 -49.36 25.05 1.51
C PHE A 281 -49.07 23.92 2.51
N TRP A 282 -50.10 23.38 3.15
CA TRP A 282 -49.97 22.25 4.07
C TRP A 282 -49.45 20.99 3.36
N ASN A 283 -50.06 20.63 2.22
CA ASN A 283 -49.61 19.49 1.41
C ASN A 283 -48.18 19.68 0.88
N PHE A 284 -47.86 20.89 0.41
CA PHE A 284 -46.51 21.23 -0.03
C PHE A 284 -45.48 21.07 1.10
N SER A 285 -45.78 21.59 2.30
CA SER A 285 -44.90 21.44 3.47
C SER A 285 -44.64 19.97 3.83
N ILE A 286 -45.65 19.10 3.78
CA ILE A 286 -45.48 17.67 4.05
C ILE A 286 -44.57 17.02 3.00
N ILE A 287 -44.77 17.32 1.72
CA ILE A 287 -43.93 16.79 0.64
C ILE A 287 -42.48 17.23 0.84
N VAL A 288 -42.24 18.50 1.20
CA VAL A 288 -40.89 19.04 1.44
C VAL A 288 -40.23 18.37 2.65
N VAL A 289 -40.96 18.19 3.76
CA VAL A 289 -40.42 17.51 4.96
C VAL A 289 -40.07 16.05 4.65
N VAL A 290 -41.00 15.30 4.04
CA VAL A 290 -40.80 13.89 3.72
C VAL A 290 -39.65 13.72 2.73
N SER A 291 -39.60 14.52 1.66
CA SER A 291 -38.53 14.43 0.66
C SER A 291 -37.17 14.81 1.24
N SER A 292 -37.09 15.83 2.11
CA SER A 292 -35.85 16.22 2.79
C SER A 292 -35.35 15.12 3.74
N LEU A 293 -36.25 14.51 4.53
CA LEU A 293 -35.92 13.38 5.40
C LEU A 293 -35.43 12.16 4.61
N VAL A 294 -36.10 11.83 3.49
CA VAL A 294 -35.67 10.74 2.61
C VAL A 294 -34.29 11.03 2.00
N ALA A 295 -34.04 12.26 1.54
CA ALA A 295 -32.75 12.65 0.99
C ALA A 295 -31.63 12.57 2.03
N MET A 296 -31.87 13.03 3.27
CA MET A 296 -30.92 12.90 4.37
C MET A 296 -30.65 11.43 4.74
N LEU A 297 -31.71 10.61 4.79
CA LEU A 297 -31.57 9.19 5.06
C LEU A 297 -30.74 8.48 3.98
N LEU A 298 -31.01 8.75 2.69
CA LEU A 298 -30.26 8.18 1.58
C LEU A 298 -28.79 8.61 1.61
N PHE A 299 -28.53 9.88 1.91
CA PHE A 299 -27.17 10.42 2.04
C PHE A 299 -26.36 9.71 3.13
N LEU A 300 -27.00 9.29 4.22
CA LEU A 300 -26.35 8.52 5.29
C LEU A 300 -26.25 7.02 4.95
N LEU A 301 -27.30 6.42 4.40
CA LEU A 301 -27.37 4.98 4.14
C LEU A 301 -26.46 4.53 2.99
N VAL A 302 -26.37 5.28 1.89
CA VAL A 302 -25.60 4.86 0.71
C VAL A 302 -24.10 4.67 1.04
N PRO A 303 -23.42 5.64 1.69
CA PRO A 303 -22.04 5.45 2.13
C PRO A 303 -21.90 4.34 3.16
N ALA A 304 -22.84 4.21 4.11
CA ALA A 304 -22.79 3.18 5.14
C ALA A 304 -22.87 1.77 4.55
N VAL A 305 -23.79 1.53 3.60
CA VAL A 305 -23.92 0.25 2.88
C VAL A 305 -22.66 -0.03 2.04
N TYR A 306 -22.11 0.98 1.36
CA TYR A 306 -20.88 0.82 0.60
C TYR A 306 -19.71 0.40 1.48
N ILE A 307 -19.51 1.08 2.61
CA ILE A 307 -18.47 0.77 3.59
C ILE A 307 -18.67 -0.63 4.17
N LEU A 308 -19.89 -0.97 4.58
CA LEU A 308 -20.22 -2.31 5.11
C LEU A 308 -19.91 -3.41 4.09
N ASN A 309 -20.29 -3.21 2.82
CA ASN A 309 -20.00 -4.16 1.76
C ASN A 309 -18.49 -4.32 1.53
N GLN A 310 -17.70 -3.25 1.61
CA GLN A 310 -16.23 -3.35 1.55
C GLN A 310 -15.66 -4.17 2.70
N HIS A 311 -16.16 -3.99 3.93
CA HIS A 311 -15.70 -4.76 5.08
C HIS A 311 -16.12 -6.23 5.00
N VAL A 312 -17.36 -6.53 4.59
CA VAL A 312 -17.85 -7.90 4.37
C VAL A 312 -17.04 -8.59 3.29
N TRP A 313 -16.72 -7.90 2.19
CA TRP A 313 -15.85 -8.43 1.15
C TRP A 313 -14.45 -8.76 1.68
N GLY A 314 -13.86 -7.87 2.48
CA GLY A 314 -12.56 -8.12 3.13
C GLY A 314 -12.57 -9.35 4.04
N TYR A 315 -13.62 -9.48 4.87
CA TYR A 315 -13.78 -10.63 5.77
C TYR A 315 -13.94 -11.96 5.02
N ARG A 316 -14.77 -11.99 3.97
CA ARG A 316 -14.99 -13.21 3.17
C ARG A 316 -13.74 -13.69 2.43
N HIS A 317 -12.81 -12.80 2.11
CA HIS A 317 -11.56 -13.13 1.42
C HIS A 317 -10.37 -13.34 2.36
N ARG A 318 -10.59 -13.39 3.68
CA ARG A 318 -9.56 -13.63 4.71
C ARG A 318 -8.74 -14.92 4.48
N HIS A 319 -9.34 -15.95 3.87
CA HIS A 319 -8.72 -17.28 3.67
C HIS A 319 -8.58 -17.70 2.19
N GLY A 320 -8.82 -16.80 1.24
CA GLY A 320 -9.10 -17.17 -0.16
C GLY A 320 -7.92 -17.62 -1.06
N THR A 321 -6.68 -17.72 -0.58
CA THR A 321 -5.53 -18.06 -1.46
C THR A 321 -4.53 -19.05 -0.88
N ASN A 322 -4.93 -19.92 0.05
CA ASN A 322 -4.11 -21.08 0.45
C ASN A 322 -4.58 -22.41 -0.19
N ALA A 323 -5.61 -22.40 -1.03
CA ALA A 323 -6.15 -23.61 -1.64
C ALA A 323 -6.26 -23.47 -3.15
N THR A 324 -5.18 -23.77 -3.88
CA THR A 324 -5.20 -24.36 -5.22
C THR A 324 -3.77 -24.64 -5.72
N ARG A 325 -3.21 -25.78 -5.29
CA ARG A 325 -2.37 -26.58 -6.17
C ARG A 325 -2.95 -27.99 -6.19
N PRO A 326 -3.54 -28.46 -7.31
CA PRO A 326 -3.74 -29.88 -7.48
C PRO A 326 -2.35 -30.53 -7.60
N THR A 327 -2.02 -31.35 -6.61
CA THR A 327 -0.91 -32.30 -6.72
C THR A 327 -1.18 -33.18 -7.92
N LYS A 328 -0.32 -33.08 -8.95
CA LYS A 328 -0.26 -34.05 -10.04
C LYS A 328 0.01 -35.42 -9.41
N ARG A 329 -1.02 -36.26 -9.33
CA ARG A 329 -0.90 -37.68 -9.02
C ARG A 329 -0.12 -38.32 -10.17
N GLY A 330 1.03 -38.90 -9.83
CA GLY A 330 1.97 -39.52 -10.75
C GLY A 330 1.33 -40.60 -11.61
N GLU A 331 1.81 -40.63 -12.84
CA GLU A 331 1.80 -41.77 -13.73
C GLU A 331 2.33 -43.01 -12.99
N ARG A 332 1.55 -44.09 -13.00
CA ARG A 332 2.11 -45.45 -12.97
C ARG A 332 1.84 -46.05 -14.34
N SER A 333 2.92 -46.20 -15.08
CA SER A 333 3.07 -47.11 -16.21
C SER A 333 2.68 -48.54 -15.79
N VAL A 334 1.91 -49.18 -16.68
CA VAL A 334 1.88 -50.64 -16.84
C VAL A 334 3.16 -51.07 -17.54
#